data_AF-A0A3M1IUN8-F1
#
_entry.id   AF-A0A3M1IUN8-F1
#
_cell.length_a   1.000
_cell.length_b   1.000
_cell.length_c   1.000
_cell.angle_alpha   90.00
_cell.angle_beta   90.00
_cell.angle_gamma   90.00
#
_symmetry.space_group_name_H-M   'P 1'
#
loop_
_entity.id
_entity.type
_entity.pdbx_description
1 polymer ?
#
loop_
_entity_poly.entity_id
_entity_poly.type
_entity_poly.pdbx_seq_one_letter_code
_entity_poly.pdbx_strand_id
1 'polypeptide(L)' 'TVKNYLMGNFLSMIDGPFNWAETLRTLFAEHLSIDYLPALVEEVKSIDAARLQQLAQTYLQEEDLWTVVVGERPT' A
#
# COMPACT_ATOMS: atom_id res chain seq x y z
N THR A 1 -9.71 -1.79 -13.25
CA THR A 1 -10.19 -1.29 -11.94
C THR A 1 -9.03 -1.27 -10.96
N VAL A 2 -9.05 -0.41 -9.92
CA VAL A 2 -7.94 -0.27 -8.95
C VAL A 2 -7.62 -1.59 -8.25
N LYS A 3 -8.64 -2.36 -7.85
CA LYS A 3 -8.45 -3.69 -7.22
C LYS A 3 -7.64 -4.66 -8.10
N ASN A 4 -7.91 -4.71 -9.41
CA ASN A 4 -7.17 -5.58 -10.32
C ASN A 4 -5.70 -5.15 -10.49
N TYR A 5 -5.45 -3.84 -10.48
CA TYR A 5 -4.09 -3.31 -10.52
C TYR A 5 -3.29 -3.71 -9.26
N LEU A 6 -3.87 -3.53 -8.08
CA LEU A 6 -3.25 -3.92 -6.81
C LEU A 6 -3.02 -5.44 -6.74
N MET A 7 -3.97 -6.25 -7.25
CA MET A 7 -3.81 -7.70 -7.28
C MET A 7 -2.64 -8.14 -8.15
N GLY A 8 -2.44 -7.48 -9.31
CA GLY A 8 -1.26 -7.70 -10.14
C GLY A 8 0.04 -7.33 -9.43
N ASN A 9 0.04 -6.24 -8.66
CA ASN A 9 1.19 -5.85 -7.84
C ASN A 9 1.51 -6.90 -6.76
N PHE A 10 0.50 -7.38 -6.01
CA PHE A 10 0.69 -8.43 -5.00
C PHE A 10 1.21 -9.74 -5.59
N LEU A 11 0.76 -10.11 -6.79
CA LEU A 11 1.31 -11.27 -7.50
C LEU A 11 2.80 -11.08 -7.82
N SER A 12 3.20 -9.90 -8.29
CA SER A 12 4.61 -9.61 -8.59
C SER A 12 5.53 -9.69 -7.36
N MET A 13 5.00 -9.45 -6.16
CA MET A 13 5.75 -9.56 -4.91
C MET A 13 6.11 -11.01 -4.55
N ILE A 14 5.38 -12.00 -5.08
CA ILE A 14 5.59 -13.41 -4.77
C ILE A 14 6.00 -14.24 -5.99
N ASP A 15 6.09 -13.63 -7.17
CA ASP A 15 6.43 -14.31 -8.42
C ASP A 15 7.92 -14.58 -8.49
N GLY A 16 8.31 -15.78 -8.07
CA GLY A 16 9.69 -16.27 -8.06
C GLY A 16 10.42 -16.14 -6.72
N PRO A 17 11.51 -16.89 -6.54
CA PRO A 17 12.16 -17.04 -5.23
C PRO A 17 12.77 -15.74 -4.69
N PHE A 18 13.29 -14.87 -5.57
CA PHE A 18 13.90 -13.61 -5.13
C PHE A 18 12.86 -12.58 -4.66
N ASN A 19 11.75 -12.42 -5.39
CA ASN A 19 10.66 -11.54 -5.00
C ASN A 19 10.03 -12.01 -3.69
N TRP A 20 9.85 -13.31 -3.53
CA TRP A 20 9.36 -13.86 -2.27
C TRP A 20 10.33 -13.64 -1.09
N ALA A 21 11.63 -13.85 -1.28
CA ALA A 21 12.63 -13.58 -0.25
C ALA A 21 12.68 -12.09 0.14
N GLU A 22 12.54 -11.19 -0.83
CA GLU A 22 12.42 -9.75 -0.60
C GLU A 22 11.20 -9.42 0.27
N THR A 23 10.05 -9.99 -0.08
CA THR A 23 8.81 -9.83 0.68
C THR A 23 8.95 -10.33 2.12
N LEU A 24 9.52 -11.52 2.31
CA LEU A 24 9.79 -12.08 3.64
C LEU A 24 10.74 -11.20 4.46
N ARG A 25 11.77 -10.64 3.82
CA ARG A 25 12.69 -9.72 4.50
C ARG A 25 11.97 -8.48 5.01
N THR A 26 11.10 -7.89 4.20
CA THR A 26 10.27 -6.73 4.59
C THR A 26 9.33 -7.08 5.74
N LEU A 27 8.61 -8.21 5.65
CA LEU A 27 7.72 -8.65 6.74
C LEU A 27 8.49 -8.83 8.05
N PHE A 28 9.67 -9.45 8.01
CA PHE A 28 10.52 -9.60 9.19
C PHE A 28 11.02 -8.27 9.74
N ALA A 29 11.50 -7.36 8.87
CA ALA A 29 12.00 -6.04 9.25
C ALA A 29 10.90 -5.19 9.93
N GLU A 30 9.68 -5.25 9.42
CA GLU A 30 8.52 -4.54 9.96
C GLU A 30 7.82 -5.29 11.11
N HIS A 31 8.38 -6.41 11.57
CA HIS A 31 7.84 -7.24 12.66
C HIS A 31 6.41 -7.75 12.38
N LEU A 32 6.11 -8.00 11.10
CA LEU A 32 4.81 -8.49 10.61
C LEU A 32 4.82 -10.02 10.49
N SER A 33 3.66 -10.63 10.74
CA SER A 33 3.46 -12.06 10.47
C SER A 33 3.54 -12.34 8.96
N ILE A 34 3.95 -13.57 8.61
CA ILE A 34 3.86 -14.07 7.23
C ILE A 34 2.43 -14.01 6.68
N ASP A 35 1.42 -14.09 7.55
CA ASP A 35 0.00 -14.01 7.20
C ASP A 35 -0.47 -12.60 6.85
N TYR A 36 0.37 -11.58 7.06
CA TYR A 36 0.03 -10.19 6.77
C TYR A 36 -0.29 -9.98 5.28
N LEU A 37 0.50 -10.56 4.38
CA LEU A 37 0.27 -10.39 2.93
C LEU A 37 -1.06 -11.02 2.49
N PRO A 38 -1.38 -12.29 2.85
CA PRO A 38 -2.71 -12.84 2.63
C PRO A 38 -3.84 -12.00 3.22
N ALA A 39 -3.69 -11.48 4.46
CA ALA A 39 -4.69 -10.63 5.09
C ALA A 39 -4.91 -9.31 4.32
N LEU A 40 -3.82 -8.68 3.85
CA LEU A 40 -3.89 -7.47 3.03
C LEU A 40 -4.59 -7.72 1.68
N VAL A 41 -4.34 -8.87 1.05
CA VAL A 41 -5.03 -9.28 -0.17
C VAL A 41 -6.54 -9.37 0.05
N GLU A 42 -6.97 -10.00 1.15
CA GLU A 42 -8.39 -10.15 1.47
C GLU A 42 -9.04 -8.82 1.87
N GLU A 43 -8.33 -7.95 2.60
CA GLU A 43 -8.79 -6.59 2.90
C GLU A 43 -9.03 -5.80 1.60
N VAL A 44 -8.07 -5.78 0.67
CA VAL A 44 -8.21 -5.06 -0.60
C VAL A 44 -9.36 -5.62 -1.47
N LYS A 45 -9.61 -6.93 -1.42
CA LYS A 45 -10.74 -7.54 -2.13
C LYS A 45 -12.07 -7.14 -1.51
N SER A 46 -12.17 -7.19 -0.18
CA SER A 46 -13.43 -7.01 0.56
C SER A 46 -13.78 -5.57 0.88
N ILE A 47 -12.81 -4.64 0.85
CA ILE A 47 -13.03 -3.23 1.19
C ILE A 47 -14.15 -2.61 0.33
N ASP A 48 -15.01 -1.85 1.00
CA ASP A 48 -16.17 -1.19 0.42
C ASP A 48 -15.99 0.33 0.29
N ALA A 49 -16.96 0.98 -0.36
CA ALA A 49 -16.91 2.42 -0.59
C ALA A 49 -17.00 3.24 0.71
N ALA A 50 -17.75 2.77 1.70
CA ALA A 50 -17.91 3.48 2.97
C ALA A 50 -16.59 3.50 3.75
N ARG A 51 -15.88 2.36 3.80
CA ARG A 51 -14.57 2.25 4.42
C ARG A 51 -13.53 3.11 3.71
N LEU A 52 -13.54 3.13 2.38
CA LEU A 52 -12.66 4.01 1.60
C LEU A 52 -12.91 5.49 1.90
N GLN A 53 -14.18 5.91 2.01
CA GLN A 53 -14.53 7.27 2.38
C GLN A 53 -14.01 7.64 3.77
N GLN A 54 -14.15 6.73 4.75
CA GLN A 54 -13.62 6.93 6.11
C GLN A 54 -12.10 7.08 6.11
N LEU A 55 -11.38 6.24 5.34
CA LEU A 55 -9.92 6.34 5.24
C LEU A 55 -9.49 7.68 4.65
N ALA A 56 -10.16 8.17 3.61
CA ALA A 56 -9.89 9.48 3.05
C ALA A 56 -10.15 10.60 4.07
N GLN A 57 -11.27 10.55 4.80
CA GLN A 57 -11.58 11.49 5.87
C GLN A 57 -10.60 11.42 7.05
N THR A 58 -9.85 10.33 7.22
CA THR A 58 -8.88 10.16 8.31
C THR A 58 -7.48 10.61 7.90
N TYR A 59 -7.03 10.26 6.69
CA TYR A 59 -5.63 10.39 6.31
C TYR A 59 -5.36 11.43 5.19
N LEU A 60 -6.40 11.90 4.49
CA LEU A 60 -6.26 12.91 3.43
C LEU A 60 -6.65 14.29 3.95
N GLN A 61 -5.95 14.77 4.97
CA GLN A 61 -6.13 16.10 5.55
C GLN A 61 -5.09 17.06 4.98
N GLU A 62 -5.52 18.24 4.51
CA GLU A 62 -4.63 19.20 3.85
C GLU A 62 -3.54 19.71 4.81
N GLU A 63 -3.88 19.87 6.10
CA GLU A 63 -2.97 20.27 7.16
C GLU A 63 -1.82 19.28 7.42
N ASP A 64 -1.99 18.01 7.07
CA ASP A 64 -0.98 16.96 7.25
C ASP A 64 -0.09 16.79 6.00
N LEU A 65 -0.39 17.48 4.90
CA LEU A 65 0.35 17.36 3.65
C LEU A 65 1.61 18.23 3.63
N TRP A 66 2.74 17.61 3.29
CA TRP A 66 4.01 18.30 3.09
C TRP A 66 4.22 18.54 1.59
N THR A 67 4.27 19.81 1.18
CA THR A 67 4.61 20.17 -0.20
C THR A 67 6.09 20.47 -0.32
N VAL A 68 6.82 19.60 -1.04
CA VAL A 68 8.25 19.78 -1.34
C VAL A 68 8.41 20.18 -2.80
N VAL A 69 8.91 21.39 -3.05
CA VAL A 69 9.17 21.92 -4.41
C VAL A 69 10.68 21.98 -4.64
N VAL A 70 11.14 21.42 -5.77
CA VAL A 70 12.55 21.46 -6.18
C VAL A 70 12.67 22.34 -7.43
N GLY A 71 13.50 23.39 -7.34
CA GLY A 71 13.70 24.40 -8.38
C GLY A 71 13.58 25.84 -7.84
N GLU A 72 13.69 26.84 -8.72
CA GLU A 72 13.43 28.23 -8.33
C GLU A 72 11.94 28.46 -8.07
N ARG A 73 11.64 29.30 -7.07
CA ARG A 73 10.27 29.71 -6.73
C ARG A 73 9.61 30.32 -7.97
N PRO A 74 8.39 29.90 -8.36
CA PRO A 74 7.59 30.69 -9.27
C PRO A 74 7.34 32.05 -8.58
N THR A 75 7.76 33.13 -9.23
CA THR A 75 7.43 34.52 -8.85
C THR A 75 5.93 34.75 -8.83
#